data_AF-A0A0J0YMM7-F1
#
_entry.id   AF-A0A0J0YMM7-F1
#
_cell.length_a   1.000
_cell.length_b   1.000
_cell.length_c   1.000
_cell.angle_alpha   90.00
_cell.angle_beta   90.00
_cell.angle_gamma   90.00
#
_symmetry.space_group_name_H-M   'P 1'
#
loop_
_entity.id
_entity.type
_entity.pdbx_description
1 polymer ?
#
loop_
_entity_poly.entity_id
_entity_poly.type
_entity_poly.pdbx_seq_one_letter_code
_entity_poly.pdbx_strand_id
1 'polypeptide(L)'
;MKSTLYQIEEIRKNGYALDFSNVFNHAFENYKKIALYAGLILLVFSILAFFLGSGILISLYGVQHFNEEFFKNLQNEQPENSVFLIYSVVIAFVAAIFSPFAAGFLKMADCADRDESFSASTIFSYYTSRYFPPLFIATLIISLLGGLISVLFNLIGVLYVETIFTVAISFFTTLTIPLIIFGNLNAIDAIKSSIMIVSKQPLTILLLIIVGSLASMVGFIGCCIGIVFTIPITYSVKYAIYCAIFNMEDENSIDSIGKSDLE
;
A
#
# COMPACT_ATOMS: atom_id res chain seq x y z
N MET A 1 -9.37 15.18 -20.23
CA MET A 1 -9.36 14.72 -18.82
C MET A 1 -9.43 15.92 -17.89
N LYS A 2 -10.37 15.92 -16.95
CA LYS A 2 -10.42 16.92 -15.88
C LYS A 2 -9.23 16.72 -14.93
N SER A 3 -8.80 17.78 -14.24
CA SER A 3 -7.75 17.66 -13.21
C SER A 3 -8.22 16.73 -12.08
N THR A 4 -7.32 15.91 -11.51
CA THR A 4 -7.64 15.04 -10.37
C THR A 4 -8.22 15.82 -9.19
N LEU A 5 -7.75 17.05 -8.95
CA LEU A 5 -8.31 17.91 -7.89
C LEU A 5 -9.78 18.27 -8.15
N TYR A 6 -10.16 18.47 -9.41
CA TYR A 6 -11.55 18.71 -9.78
C TYR A 6 -12.41 17.47 -9.54
N GLN A 7 -11.94 16.28 -9.96
CA GLN A 7 -12.64 15.01 -9.73
C GLN A 7 -12.82 14.73 -8.23
N ILE A 8 -11.80 15.03 -7.41
CA ILE A 8 -11.88 14.94 -5.94
C ILE A 8 -12.95 15.87 -5.37
N GLU A 9 -13.09 17.09 -5.91
CA GLU A 9 -14.13 18.02 -5.48
C GLU A 9 -15.53 17.54 -5.88
N GLU A 10 -15.67 16.97 -7.07
CA GLU A 10 -16.91 16.34 -7.55
C GLU A 10 -17.31 15.16 -6.64
N ILE A 11 -16.38 14.26 -6.33
CA ILE A 11 -16.57 13.16 -5.37
C ILE A 11 -16.95 13.68 -3.98
N ARG A 12 -16.35 14.77 -3.52
CA ARG A 12 -16.68 15.36 -2.22
C ARG A 12 -18.14 15.80 -2.16
N LYS A 13 -18.63 16.44 -3.22
CA LYS A 13 -20.01 16.98 -3.32
C LYS A 13 -21.04 15.89 -3.58
N ASN A 14 -20.78 15.01 -4.54
CA ASN A 14 -21.79 14.12 -5.10
C ASN A 14 -21.59 12.65 -4.69
N GLY A 15 -20.43 12.30 -4.12
CA GLY A 15 -20.05 10.90 -3.92
C GLY A 15 -19.64 10.22 -5.24
N TYR A 16 -19.56 8.90 -5.21
CA TYR A 16 -19.33 8.05 -6.38
C TYR A 16 -19.92 6.66 -6.09
N ALA A 17 -20.21 5.91 -7.15
CA ALA A 17 -20.55 4.50 -7.06
C ALA A 17 -19.29 3.66 -7.30
N LEU A 18 -19.17 2.55 -6.59
CA LEU A 18 -18.08 1.60 -6.77
C LEU A 18 -18.70 0.20 -6.80
N ASP A 19 -18.58 -0.47 -7.95
CA ASP A 19 -19.05 -1.85 -8.08
C ASP A 19 -17.93 -2.83 -7.68
N PHE A 20 -18.21 -3.67 -6.67
CA PHE A 20 -17.23 -4.61 -6.15
C PHE A 20 -16.73 -5.57 -7.23
N SER A 21 -17.65 -6.14 -8.02
CA SER A 21 -17.35 -7.19 -8.99
C SER A 21 -16.43 -6.67 -10.09
N ASN A 22 -16.77 -5.52 -10.67
CA ASN A 22 -15.98 -4.89 -11.72
C ASN A 22 -14.57 -4.53 -11.22
N VAL A 23 -14.46 -3.92 -10.03
CA VAL A 23 -13.16 -3.55 -9.45
C VAL A 23 -12.32 -4.78 -9.12
N PHE A 24 -12.94 -5.81 -8.53
CA PHE A 24 -12.23 -7.03 -8.18
C PHE A 24 -11.76 -7.79 -9.43
N ASN A 25 -12.60 -7.89 -10.46
CA ASN A 25 -12.22 -8.54 -11.72
C ASN A 25 -11.08 -7.77 -12.40
N HIS A 26 -11.14 -6.44 -12.45
CA HIS A 26 -10.05 -5.61 -12.96
C HIS A 26 -8.76 -5.84 -12.18
N ALA A 27 -8.83 -5.82 -10.85
CA ALA A 27 -7.68 -6.11 -9.99
C ALA A 27 -7.09 -7.50 -10.24
N PHE A 28 -7.94 -8.51 -10.44
CA PHE A 28 -7.52 -9.89 -10.65
C PHE A 28 -6.89 -10.10 -12.04
N GLU A 29 -7.46 -9.51 -13.09
CA GLU A 29 -6.88 -9.50 -14.44
C GLU A 29 -5.51 -8.82 -14.43
N ASN A 30 -5.42 -7.65 -13.80
CA ASN A 30 -4.17 -6.92 -13.65
C ASN A 30 -3.13 -7.72 -12.84
N TYR A 31 -3.54 -8.34 -11.72
CA TYR A 31 -2.68 -9.19 -10.91
C TYR A 31 -2.07 -10.32 -11.71
N LYS A 32 -2.85 -11.04 -12.54
CA LYS A 32 -2.33 -12.12 -13.38
C LYS A 32 -1.20 -11.66 -14.30
N LYS A 33 -1.27 -10.42 -14.80
CA LYS A 33 -0.22 -9.83 -15.65
C LYS A 33 1.07 -9.53 -14.87
N ILE A 34 0.98 -9.08 -13.62
CA ILE A 34 2.15 -8.68 -12.83
C ILE A 34 2.70 -9.76 -11.90
N ALA A 35 1.90 -10.76 -11.50
CA ALA A 35 2.19 -11.67 -10.38
C ALA A 35 3.55 -12.36 -10.48
N LEU A 36 3.86 -12.94 -11.65
CA LEU A 36 5.11 -13.67 -11.84
C LEU A 36 6.31 -12.72 -11.75
N TYR A 37 6.28 -11.60 -12.48
CA TYR A 37 7.42 -10.71 -12.58
C TYR A 37 7.63 -9.90 -11.29
N ALA A 38 6.56 -9.35 -10.71
CA ALA A 38 6.59 -8.67 -9.42
C ALA A 38 7.03 -9.63 -8.31
N GLY A 39 6.55 -10.88 -8.33
CA GLY A 39 6.94 -11.91 -7.37
C GLY A 39 8.40 -12.33 -7.50
N LEU A 40 8.94 -12.47 -8.71
CA LEU A 40 10.37 -12.73 -8.92
C LEU A 40 11.23 -11.58 -8.38
N ILE A 41 10.84 -10.33 -8.60
CA ILE A 41 11.55 -9.18 -8.04
C ILE A 41 11.51 -9.24 -6.52
N LEU A 42 10.34 -9.42 -5.91
CA LEU A 42 10.20 -9.56 -4.46
C LEU A 42 11.06 -10.70 -3.93
N LEU A 43 11.07 -11.86 -4.57
CA LEU A 43 11.88 -13.02 -4.18
C LEU A 43 13.37 -12.66 -4.15
N VAL A 44 13.89 -12.06 -5.22
CA VAL A 44 15.32 -11.66 -5.31
C VAL A 44 15.66 -10.64 -4.22
N PHE A 45 14.81 -9.62 -4.02
CA PHE A 45 15.04 -8.61 -2.99
C PHE A 45 14.91 -9.16 -1.57
N SER A 46 14.00 -10.09 -1.32
CA SER A 46 13.86 -10.75 -0.02
C SER A 46 15.09 -11.58 0.31
N ILE A 47 15.65 -12.32 -0.67
CA ILE A 47 16.91 -13.07 -0.49
C ILE A 47 18.07 -12.11 -0.20
N LEU A 48 18.19 -11.03 -0.98
CA LEU A 48 19.24 -10.03 -0.76
C LEU A 48 19.12 -9.37 0.62
N ALA A 49 17.90 -8.98 1.02
CA ALA A 49 17.62 -8.39 2.33
C ALA A 49 17.91 -9.37 3.47
N PHE A 50 17.64 -10.67 3.30
CA PHE A 50 17.96 -11.69 4.28
C PHE A 50 19.48 -11.80 4.50
N PHE A 51 20.28 -11.88 3.43
CA PHE A 51 21.74 -11.94 3.55
C PHE A 51 22.34 -10.65 4.11
N LEU A 52 21.86 -9.48 3.66
CA LEU A 52 22.32 -8.19 4.20
C LEU A 52 21.95 -8.02 5.67
N GLY A 53 20.69 -8.32 6.03
CA GLY A 53 20.19 -8.20 7.40
C GLY A 53 20.93 -9.14 8.36
N SER A 54 21.09 -10.41 7.97
CA SER A 54 21.87 -11.37 8.76
C SER A 54 23.34 -10.98 8.89
N GLY A 55 23.96 -10.48 7.81
CA GLY A 55 25.34 -9.97 7.84
C GLY A 55 25.52 -8.79 8.81
N ILE A 56 24.61 -7.82 8.80
CA ILE A 56 24.63 -6.68 9.74
C ILE A 56 24.47 -7.17 11.17
N LEU A 57 23.50 -8.05 11.42
CA LEU A 57 23.25 -8.60 12.75
C LEU A 57 24.45 -9.39 13.29
N ILE A 58 25.07 -10.22 12.45
CA ILE A 58 26.30 -10.94 12.79
C ILE A 58 27.46 -9.97 13.05
N SER A 59 27.58 -8.89 12.30
CA SER A 59 28.65 -7.90 12.50
C SER A 59 28.51 -7.11 13.80
N LEU A 60 27.27 -6.84 14.25
CA LEU A 60 27.02 -6.06 15.46
C LEU A 60 27.07 -6.90 16.73
N TYR A 61 26.49 -8.10 16.69
CA TYR A 61 26.33 -8.95 17.87
C TYR A 61 27.29 -10.14 17.90
N GLY A 62 27.94 -10.47 16.78
CA GLY A 62 28.75 -11.69 16.66
C GLY A 62 27.89 -12.95 16.53
N VAL A 63 28.38 -13.94 15.77
CA VAL A 63 27.66 -15.21 15.54
C VAL A 63 27.37 -15.96 16.86
N GLN A 64 28.24 -15.78 17.86
CA GLN A 64 28.18 -16.48 19.15
C GLN A 64 26.95 -16.11 19.99
N HIS A 65 26.38 -14.93 19.77
CA HIS A 65 25.18 -14.49 20.47
C HIS A 65 23.89 -15.02 19.85
N PHE A 66 23.92 -15.68 18.69
CA PHE A 66 22.75 -16.35 18.10
C PHE A 66 22.53 -17.74 18.71
N ASN A 67 22.29 -17.80 20.02
CA ASN A 67 21.99 -19.03 20.75
C ASN A 67 20.54 -19.05 21.27
N GLU A 68 20.13 -20.18 21.86
CA GLU A 68 18.77 -20.35 22.40
C GLU A 68 18.40 -19.28 23.45
N GLU A 69 19.36 -18.82 24.24
CA GLU A 69 19.17 -17.82 25.28
C GLU A 69 18.83 -16.44 24.70
N PHE A 70 19.51 -16.03 23.61
CA PHE A 70 19.20 -14.82 22.88
C PHE A 70 17.77 -14.84 22.33
N PHE A 71 17.34 -15.95 21.73
CA PHE A 71 15.96 -16.08 21.24
C PHE A 71 14.93 -16.10 22.37
N LYS A 72 15.25 -16.70 23.52
CA LYS A 72 14.39 -16.63 24.72
C LYS A 72 14.26 -15.21 25.27
N ASN A 73 15.35 -14.46 25.29
CA ASN A 73 15.34 -13.07 25.76
C ASN A 73 14.54 -12.16 24.81
N LEU A 74 14.62 -12.38 23.49
CA LEU A 74 13.78 -11.67 22.51
C LEU A 74 12.28 -11.90 22.71
N GLN A 75 11.87 -13.06 23.22
CA GLN A 75 10.47 -13.42 23.37
C GLN A 75 9.85 -12.88 24.68
N ASN A 76 10.67 -12.70 25.73
CA ASN A 76 10.20 -12.33 27.06
C ASN A 76 10.41 -10.85 27.43
N GLU A 77 11.27 -10.11 26.71
CA GLU A 77 11.43 -8.68 26.98
C GLU A 77 10.40 -7.85 26.21
N GLN A 78 9.42 -7.33 26.93
CA GLN A 78 8.69 -6.13 26.48
C GLN A 78 9.68 -4.97 26.52
N PRO A 79 9.97 -4.31 25.38
CA PRO A 79 10.89 -3.19 25.38
C PRO A 79 10.36 -2.09 26.29
N GLU A 80 11.26 -1.44 27.03
CA GLU A 80 10.90 -0.26 27.82
C GLU A 80 10.22 0.79 26.91
N ASN A 81 9.29 1.58 27.45
CA ASN A 81 8.49 2.53 26.67
C ASN A 81 9.35 3.52 25.86
N SER A 82 10.52 3.89 26.37
CA SER A 82 11.53 4.73 25.70
C SER A 82 12.12 4.06 24.46
N VAL A 83 12.46 2.77 24.58
CA VAL A 83 12.97 1.94 23.48
C VAL A 83 11.89 1.69 22.44
N PHE A 84 10.65 1.45 22.88
CA PHE A 84 9.50 1.27 21.99
C PHE A 84 9.22 2.54 21.15
N LEU A 85 9.33 3.72 21.76
CA LEU A 85 9.21 5.00 21.06
C LEU A 85 10.28 5.16 19.97
N ILE A 86 11.56 4.92 20.31
CA ILE A 86 12.67 5.01 19.34
C ILE A 86 12.44 4.03 18.19
N TYR A 87 12.03 2.79 18.51
CA TYR A 87 11.72 1.77 17.51
C TYR A 87 10.60 2.20 16.56
N SER A 88 9.52 2.81 17.07
CA SER A 88 8.41 3.31 16.26
C SER A 88 8.85 4.40 15.26
N VAL A 89 9.75 5.29 15.69
CA VAL A 89 10.31 6.36 14.85
C VAL A 89 11.19 5.74 13.76
N VAL A 90 12.07 4.81 14.11
CA VAL A 90 12.94 4.11 13.14
C VAL A 90 12.09 3.38 12.10
N ILE A 91 11.05 2.63 12.50
CA ILE A 91 10.15 1.98 11.55
C ILE A 91 9.46 2.99 10.64
N ALA A 92 9.00 4.12 11.17
CA ALA A 92 8.35 5.14 10.36
C ALA A 92 9.28 5.71 9.28
N PHE A 93 10.55 5.96 9.63
CA PHE A 93 11.57 6.39 8.68
C PHE A 93 11.88 5.31 7.63
N VAL A 94 12.01 4.04 8.05
CA VAL A 94 12.22 2.92 7.13
C VAL A 94 11.04 2.81 6.17
N ALA A 95 9.80 2.83 6.67
CA ALA A 95 8.60 2.79 5.85
C ALA A 95 8.56 3.95 4.83
N ALA A 96 8.94 5.16 5.25
CA ALA A 96 9.01 6.32 4.36
C ALA A 96 10.06 6.15 3.24
N ILE A 97 11.23 5.59 3.54
CA ILE A 97 12.28 5.26 2.55
C ILE A 97 11.80 4.18 1.57
N PHE A 98 11.01 3.21 2.03
CA PHE A 98 10.45 2.14 1.19
C PHE A 98 9.16 2.54 0.46
N SER A 99 8.58 3.71 0.73
CA SER A 99 7.36 4.17 0.06
C SER A 99 7.45 4.24 -1.48
N PRO A 100 8.59 4.61 -2.12
CA PRO A 100 8.71 4.59 -3.57
C PRO A 100 8.74 3.17 -4.15
N PHE A 101 9.24 2.20 -3.39
CA PHE A 101 9.20 0.78 -3.77
C PHE A 101 7.76 0.27 -3.82
N ALA A 102 6.94 0.63 -2.82
CA ALA A 102 5.50 0.34 -2.82
C ALA A 102 4.76 1.03 -4.00
N ALA A 103 5.11 2.28 -4.30
CA ALA A 103 4.60 2.99 -5.47
C ALA A 103 5.03 2.33 -6.79
N GLY A 104 6.21 1.73 -6.83
CA GLY A 104 6.73 0.98 -7.97
C GLY A 104 5.82 -0.17 -8.41
N PHE A 105 5.25 -0.92 -7.47
CA PHE A 105 4.26 -1.96 -7.80
C PHE A 105 2.98 -1.40 -8.40
N LEU A 106 2.52 -0.23 -7.94
CA LEU A 106 1.37 0.43 -8.55
C LEU A 106 1.66 0.87 -9.98
N LYS A 107 2.87 1.34 -10.26
CA LYS A 107 3.29 1.63 -11.65
C LYS A 107 3.39 0.38 -12.51
N MET A 108 3.84 -0.75 -11.96
CA MET A 108 3.78 -2.02 -12.69
C MET A 108 2.35 -2.41 -13.02
N ALA A 109 1.41 -2.24 -12.08
CA ALA A 109 0.00 -2.44 -12.33
C ALA A 109 -0.49 -1.52 -13.47
N ASP A 110 -0.13 -0.24 -13.46
CA ASP A 110 -0.50 0.70 -14.54
C ASP A 110 0.08 0.31 -15.90
N CYS A 111 1.37 -0.02 -15.97
CA CYS A 111 1.98 -0.49 -17.22
C CYS A 111 1.31 -1.79 -17.72
N ALA A 112 1.03 -2.74 -16.82
CA ALA A 112 0.36 -3.98 -17.17
C ALA A 112 -1.07 -3.76 -17.67
N ASP A 113 -1.78 -2.77 -17.14
CA ASP A 113 -3.13 -2.44 -17.58
C ASP A 113 -3.13 -1.87 -19.00
N ARG A 114 -2.10 -1.07 -19.33
CA ARG A 114 -1.90 -0.45 -20.65
C ARG A 114 -1.16 -1.35 -21.65
N ASP A 115 -0.89 -2.60 -21.29
CA ASP A 115 -0.06 -3.53 -22.05
C ASP A 115 1.33 -2.97 -22.43
N GLU A 116 1.88 -2.10 -21.57
CA GLU A 116 3.22 -1.55 -21.65
C GLU A 116 4.24 -2.51 -21.01
N SER A 117 5.41 -2.66 -21.63
CA SER A 117 6.49 -3.44 -21.04
C SER A 117 7.06 -2.78 -19.79
N PHE A 118 7.19 -3.53 -18.70
CA PHE A 118 7.85 -3.11 -17.47
C PHE A 118 9.04 -4.01 -17.16
N SER A 119 10.03 -3.47 -16.43
CA SER A 119 11.24 -4.19 -16.03
C SER A 119 11.51 -4.03 -14.54
N ALA A 120 12.52 -4.72 -14.00
CA ALA A 120 12.87 -4.64 -12.59
C ALA A 120 13.20 -3.19 -12.15
N SER A 121 13.71 -2.35 -13.05
CA SER A 121 13.96 -0.94 -12.76
C SER A 121 12.68 -0.11 -12.61
N THR A 122 11.54 -0.58 -13.13
CA THR A 122 10.24 0.10 -13.02
C THR A 122 9.85 0.28 -11.55
N ILE A 123 10.11 -0.72 -10.70
CA ILE A 123 9.82 -0.64 -9.26
C ILE A 123 10.61 0.50 -8.58
N PHE A 124 11.83 0.76 -9.04
CA PHE A 124 12.68 1.80 -8.45
C PHE A 124 12.47 3.18 -9.04
N SER A 125 11.61 3.32 -10.06
CA SER A 125 11.50 4.56 -10.83
C SER A 125 11.05 5.77 -9.99
N TYR A 126 10.34 5.55 -8.87
CA TYR A 126 9.91 6.66 -8.02
C TYR A 126 11.00 7.19 -7.08
N TYR A 127 12.10 6.46 -6.86
CA TYR A 127 13.21 6.95 -6.03
C TYR A 127 13.91 8.18 -6.62
N THR A 128 14.00 8.26 -7.94
CA THR A 128 14.65 9.37 -8.66
C THR A 128 13.64 10.33 -9.27
N SER A 129 12.36 10.24 -8.88
CA SER A 129 11.27 11.02 -9.45
C SER A 129 10.91 12.24 -8.60
N ARG A 130 10.17 13.19 -9.19
CA ARG A 130 9.52 14.30 -8.46
C ARG A 130 8.54 13.84 -7.36
N TYR A 131 8.11 12.57 -7.39
CA TYR A 131 7.16 12.01 -6.44
C TYR A 131 7.83 11.46 -5.18
N PHE A 132 9.16 11.36 -5.14
CA PHE A 132 9.87 10.87 -3.95
C PHE A 132 9.54 11.68 -2.69
N PRO A 133 9.68 13.03 -2.66
CA PRO A 133 9.39 13.78 -1.43
C PRO A 133 7.93 13.66 -0.97
N PRO A 134 6.90 13.78 -1.83
CA PRO A 134 5.52 13.55 -1.43
C PRO A 134 5.26 12.14 -0.87
N LEU A 135 5.82 11.09 -1.49
CA LEU A 135 5.69 9.71 -1.02
C LEU A 135 6.33 9.50 0.35
N PHE A 136 7.56 10.00 0.50
CA PHE A 136 8.31 9.94 1.74
C PHE A 136 7.58 10.67 2.87
N ILE A 137 7.20 11.94 2.65
CA ILE A 137 6.54 12.77 3.66
C ILE A 137 5.18 12.18 4.04
N ALA A 138 4.37 11.74 3.07
CA ALA A 138 3.06 11.18 3.36
C ALA A 138 3.17 9.91 4.21
N THR A 139 4.05 8.99 3.80
CA THR A 139 4.26 7.72 4.52
C THR A 139 4.85 7.98 5.90
N LEU A 140 5.79 8.91 6.03
CA LEU A 140 6.36 9.28 7.32
C LEU A 140 5.30 9.83 8.28
N ILE A 141 4.43 10.73 7.81
CA ILE A 141 3.33 11.27 8.63
C ILE A 141 2.37 10.16 9.08
N ILE A 142 1.95 9.29 8.15
CA ILE A 142 1.02 8.20 8.44
C ILE A 142 1.64 7.23 9.46
N SER A 143 2.89 6.81 9.24
CA SER A 143 3.58 5.87 10.11
C SER A 143 3.91 6.46 11.49
N LEU A 144 4.29 7.74 11.57
CA LEU A 144 4.50 8.41 12.86
C LEU A 144 3.19 8.54 13.63
N LEU A 145 2.08 8.89 12.97
CA LEU A 145 0.76 8.90 13.62
C LEU A 145 0.41 7.53 14.18
N GLY A 146 0.60 6.47 13.38
CA GLY A 146 0.37 5.09 13.81
C GLY A 146 1.24 4.71 15.02
N GLY A 147 2.54 5.02 14.97
CA GLY A 147 3.48 4.74 16.06
C GLY A 147 3.14 5.50 17.35
N LEU A 148 2.78 6.79 17.26
CA LEU A 148 2.35 7.58 18.40
C LEU A 148 1.10 7.01 19.06
N ILE A 149 0.12 6.59 18.26
CA ILE A 149 -1.10 5.96 18.74
C ILE A 149 -0.76 4.65 19.46
N SER A 150 0.06 3.78 18.86
CA SER A 150 0.51 2.55 19.50
C SER A 150 1.17 2.81 20.85
N VAL A 151 2.10 3.78 20.94
CA VAL A 151 2.75 4.14 22.20
C VAL A 151 1.73 4.61 23.24
N LEU A 152 0.83 5.53 22.86
CA LEU A 152 -0.16 6.09 23.79
C LEU A 152 -1.10 5.01 24.34
N PHE A 153 -1.59 4.10 23.51
CA PHE A 153 -2.47 3.02 23.98
C PHE A 153 -1.75 1.94 24.77
N ASN A 154 -0.48 1.67 24.44
CA ASN A 154 0.38 0.79 25.23
C ASN A 154 0.57 1.34 26.66
N LEU A 155 0.79 2.67 26.80
CA LEU A 155 0.90 3.34 28.11
C LEU A 155 -0.36 3.22 28.99
N ILE A 156 -1.55 3.20 28.37
CA ILE A 156 -2.83 3.12 29.08
C ILE A 156 -3.17 1.65 29.42
N GLY A 157 -2.40 0.68 28.93
CA GLY A 157 -2.57 -0.75 29.23
C GLY A 157 -3.78 -1.38 28.55
N VAL A 158 -4.35 -0.74 27.51
CA VAL A 158 -5.50 -1.26 26.79
C VAL A 158 -5.04 -2.11 25.61
N LEU A 159 -4.92 -3.40 25.85
CA LEU A 159 -4.55 -4.38 24.83
C LEU A 159 -5.58 -4.40 23.68
N TYR A 160 -5.10 -4.60 22.45
CA TYR A 160 -5.87 -4.72 21.19
C TYR A 160 -6.52 -3.44 20.64
N VAL A 161 -6.70 -2.37 21.42
CA VAL A 161 -7.27 -1.10 20.91
C VAL A 161 -6.32 -0.41 19.93
N GLU A 162 -5.00 -0.47 20.18
CA GLU A 162 -4.00 0.07 19.25
C GLU A 162 -4.15 -0.54 17.84
N THR A 163 -4.37 -1.85 17.75
CA THR A 163 -4.47 -2.58 16.49
C THR A 163 -5.65 -2.08 15.67
N ILE A 164 -6.79 -1.83 16.31
CA ILE A 164 -7.99 -1.31 15.65
C ILE A 164 -7.69 0.07 15.03
N PHE A 165 -7.05 0.96 15.77
CA PHE A 165 -6.71 2.30 15.27
C PHE A 165 -5.67 2.25 14.15
N THR A 166 -4.63 1.42 14.26
CA THR A 166 -3.61 1.26 13.21
C THR A 166 -4.23 0.70 11.94
N VAL A 167 -5.12 -0.28 12.04
CA VAL A 167 -5.87 -0.81 10.90
C VAL A 167 -6.78 0.26 10.29
N ALA A 168 -7.49 1.04 11.11
CA ALA A 168 -8.34 2.13 10.64
C ALA A 168 -7.52 3.20 9.88
N ILE A 169 -6.36 3.61 10.40
CA ILE A 169 -5.47 4.56 9.72
C ILE A 169 -5.00 3.99 8.39
N SER A 170 -4.55 2.74 8.36
CA SER A 170 -4.12 2.08 7.12
C SER A 170 -5.25 2.02 6.09
N PHE A 171 -6.46 1.72 6.53
CA PHE A 171 -7.66 1.69 5.69
C PHE A 171 -7.98 3.06 5.07
N PHE A 172 -8.11 4.10 5.89
CA PHE A 172 -8.45 5.44 5.39
C PHE A 172 -7.33 6.09 4.56
N THR A 173 -6.08 5.66 4.73
CA THR A 173 -4.92 6.19 4.00
C THR A 173 -4.48 5.31 2.81
N THR A 174 -5.22 4.24 2.51
CA THR A 174 -4.88 3.24 1.50
C THR A 174 -4.66 3.82 0.09
N LEU A 175 -5.37 4.89 -0.28
CA LEU A 175 -5.29 5.55 -1.59
C LEU A 175 -4.26 6.67 -1.67
N THR A 176 -3.55 6.97 -0.57
CA THR A 176 -2.57 8.07 -0.51
C THR A 176 -1.48 7.91 -1.57
N ILE A 177 -0.88 6.72 -1.70
CA ILE A 177 0.19 6.47 -2.68
C ILE A 177 -0.33 6.59 -4.13
N PRO A 178 -1.43 5.92 -4.53
CA PRO A 178 -2.04 6.13 -5.86
C PRO A 178 -2.34 7.60 -6.18
N LEU A 179 -2.91 8.35 -5.23
CA LEU A 179 -3.24 9.77 -5.40
C LEU A 179 -1.98 10.63 -5.63
N ILE A 180 -0.86 10.30 -5.00
CA ILE A 180 0.41 11.01 -5.23
C ILE A 180 0.93 10.74 -6.64
N ILE A 181 1.03 9.48 -7.04
CA ILE A 181 1.75 9.11 -8.26
C ILE A 181 0.91 9.28 -9.54
N PHE A 182 -0.39 8.97 -9.49
CA PHE A 182 -1.29 9.09 -10.63
C PHE A 182 -2.08 10.41 -10.61
N GLY A 183 -2.44 10.88 -9.41
CA GLY A 183 -3.17 12.13 -9.24
C GLY A 183 -2.28 13.38 -9.18
N ASN A 184 -0.96 13.21 -9.02
CA ASN A 184 0.01 14.30 -8.86
C ASN A 184 -0.29 15.23 -7.66
N LEU A 185 -0.79 14.65 -6.55
CA LEU A 185 -1.05 15.37 -5.31
C LEU A 185 0.20 15.49 -4.42
N ASN A 186 0.25 16.57 -3.63
CA ASN A 186 1.20 16.70 -2.52
C ASN A 186 0.82 15.76 -1.37
N ALA A 187 1.76 15.50 -0.46
CA ALA A 187 1.59 14.56 0.66
C ALA A 187 0.31 14.81 1.49
N ILE A 188 0.10 16.06 1.92
CA ILE A 188 -1.04 16.43 2.78
C ILE A 188 -2.36 16.32 2.03
N ASP A 189 -2.40 16.79 0.77
CA ASP A 189 -3.60 16.75 -0.04
C ASP A 189 -3.99 15.32 -0.39
N ALA A 190 -3.01 14.45 -0.63
CA ALA A 190 -3.22 13.03 -0.88
C ALA A 190 -3.78 12.30 0.35
N ILE A 191 -3.25 12.55 1.55
CA ILE A 191 -3.78 11.96 2.80
C ILE A 191 -5.23 12.40 3.02
N LYS A 192 -5.50 13.71 2.96
CA LYS A 192 -6.85 14.26 3.15
C LYS A 192 -7.83 13.72 2.12
N SER A 193 -7.41 13.63 0.87
CA SER A 193 -8.23 13.12 -0.22
C SER A 193 -8.49 11.62 -0.06
N SER A 194 -7.49 10.82 0.33
CA SER A 194 -7.66 9.39 0.64
C SER A 194 -8.72 9.19 1.71
N ILE A 195 -8.62 9.89 2.85
CA ILE A 195 -9.59 9.78 3.96
C ILE A 195 -10.99 10.15 3.46
N MET A 196 -11.11 11.26 2.73
CA MET A 196 -12.40 11.76 2.23
C MET A 196 -13.03 10.79 1.22
N ILE A 197 -12.26 10.29 0.25
CA ILE A 197 -12.72 9.35 -0.78
C ILE A 197 -13.15 8.03 -0.13
N VAL A 198 -12.31 7.45 0.73
CA VAL A 198 -12.60 6.17 1.39
C VAL A 198 -13.85 6.28 2.27
N SER A 199 -14.08 7.44 2.91
CA SER A 199 -15.26 7.68 3.74
C SER A 199 -16.58 7.74 2.95
N LYS A 200 -16.55 7.93 1.63
CA LYS A 200 -17.76 7.95 0.79
C LYS A 200 -18.28 6.56 0.43
N GLN A 201 -17.40 5.57 0.32
CA GLN A 201 -17.73 4.17 0.02
C GLN A 201 -16.95 3.19 0.91
N PRO A 202 -17.06 3.29 2.25
CA PRO A 202 -16.18 2.57 3.15
C PRO A 202 -16.37 1.06 3.08
N LEU A 203 -17.61 0.58 2.96
CA LEU A 203 -17.91 -0.86 2.97
C LEU A 203 -17.34 -1.59 1.74
N THR A 204 -17.55 -1.04 0.54
CA THR A 204 -17.06 -1.65 -0.70
C THR A 204 -15.53 -1.67 -0.75
N ILE A 205 -14.89 -0.55 -0.40
CA ILE A 205 -13.42 -0.46 -0.35
C ILE A 205 -12.86 -1.40 0.72
N LEU A 206 -13.51 -1.49 1.89
CA LEU A 206 -13.09 -2.41 2.95
C LEU A 206 -13.16 -3.86 2.47
N LEU A 207 -14.25 -4.26 1.82
CA LEU A 207 -14.41 -5.60 1.28
C LEU A 207 -13.34 -5.92 0.22
N LEU A 208 -13.06 -4.99 -0.69
CA LEU A 208 -12.00 -5.16 -1.70
C LEU A 208 -10.62 -5.34 -1.06
N ILE A 209 -10.30 -4.55 -0.04
CA ILE A 209 -9.03 -4.65 0.69
C ILE A 209 -8.94 -5.97 1.47
N ILE A 210 -10.02 -6.41 2.11
CA ILE A 210 -10.07 -7.69 2.83
C ILE A 210 -9.90 -8.86 1.86
N VAL A 211 -10.60 -8.86 0.73
CA VAL A 211 -10.46 -9.95 -0.26
C VAL A 211 -9.07 -9.96 -0.86
N GLY A 212 -8.51 -8.78 -1.19
CA GLY A 212 -7.13 -8.66 -1.65
C GLY A 212 -6.10 -9.15 -0.61
N SER A 213 -6.28 -8.84 0.67
CA SER A 213 -5.38 -9.29 1.72
C SER A 213 -5.49 -10.80 1.96
N LEU A 214 -6.69 -11.38 1.98
CA LEU A 214 -6.89 -12.83 2.06
C LEU A 214 -6.28 -13.56 0.87
N ALA A 215 -6.45 -13.03 -0.34
CA ALA A 215 -5.83 -13.59 -1.53
C ALA A 215 -4.30 -13.55 -1.47
N SER A 216 -3.72 -12.50 -0.88
CA SER A 216 -2.28 -12.42 -0.64
C SER A 216 -1.79 -13.51 0.32
N MET A 217 -2.64 -13.94 1.26
CA MET A 217 -2.31 -15.01 2.22
C MET A 217 -2.38 -16.42 1.63
N VAL A 218 -3.04 -16.64 0.48
CA VAL A 218 -3.07 -17.95 -0.20
C VAL A 218 -1.65 -18.44 -0.51
N GLY A 219 -0.71 -17.53 -0.72
CA GLY A 219 0.70 -17.85 -0.96
C GLY A 219 1.40 -18.59 0.19
N PHE A 220 0.87 -18.55 1.42
CA PHE A 220 1.38 -19.36 2.53
C PHE A 220 1.25 -20.87 2.27
N ILE A 221 0.24 -21.29 1.51
CA ILE A 221 0.06 -22.70 1.10
C ILE A 221 1.24 -23.16 0.21
N GLY A 222 1.84 -22.23 -0.54
CA GLY A 222 3.02 -22.46 -1.37
C GLY A 222 4.35 -22.44 -0.61
N CYS A 223 4.46 -23.16 0.52
CA CYS A 223 5.67 -23.28 1.33
C CYS A 223 6.30 -21.93 1.74
N CYS A 224 5.48 -20.92 2.06
CA CYS A 224 5.88 -19.54 2.39
C CYS A 224 6.62 -18.77 1.28
N ILE A 225 7.16 -19.43 0.25
CA ILE A 225 7.74 -18.78 -0.93
C ILE A 225 6.61 -18.20 -1.79
N GLY A 226 5.47 -18.89 -1.87
CA GLY A 226 4.31 -18.44 -2.64
C GLY A 226 3.82 -17.04 -2.26
N ILE A 227 4.07 -16.58 -1.03
CA ILE A 227 3.63 -15.25 -0.57
C ILE A 227 4.19 -14.11 -1.42
N VAL A 228 5.42 -14.23 -1.91
CA VAL A 228 6.06 -13.17 -2.72
C VAL A 228 5.35 -12.99 -4.05
N PHE A 229 4.73 -14.06 -4.58
CA PHE A 229 3.96 -14.03 -5.81
C PHE A 229 2.52 -13.57 -5.61
N THR A 230 1.97 -13.68 -4.39
CA THR A 230 0.59 -13.29 -4.08
C THR A 230 0.47 -11.88 -3.49
N ILE A 231 1.51 -11.35 -2.83
CA ILE A 231 1.56 -9.95 -2.35
C ILE A 231 1.18 -8.91 -3.43
N PRO A 232 1.62 -9.04 -4.71
CA PRO A 232 1.25 -8.13 -5.79
C PRO A 232 -0.26 -7.87 -5.93
N ILE A 233 -1.12 -8.82 -5.55
CA ILE A 233 -2.59 -8.64 -5.67
C ILE A 233 -3.08 -7.44 -4.85
N THR A 234 -2.46 -7.16 -3.70
CA THR A 234 -2.83 -6.00 -2.87
C THR A 234 -2.58 -4.68 -3.61
N TYR A 235 -1.53 -4.61 -4.42
CA TYR A 235 -1.22 -3.44 -5.23
C TYR A 235 -2.17 -3.33 -6.43
N SER A 236 -2.48 -4.44 -7.10
CA SER A 236 -3.49 -4.46 -8.18
C SER A 236 -4.87 -4.05 -7.67
N VAL A 237 -5.28 -4.46 -6.46
CA VAL A 237 -6.54 -4.01 -5.84
C VAL A 237 -6.52 -2.50 -5.59
N LYS A 238 -5.45 -1.95 -5.01
CA LYS A 238 -5.33 -0.50 -4.79
C LYS A 238 -5.33 0.29 -6.10
N TYR A 239 -4.67 -0.24 -7.13
CA TYR A 239 -4.66 0.33 -8.48
C TYR A 239 -6.07 0.32 -9.10
N ALA A 240 -6.75 -0.83 -9.09
CA ALA A 240 -8.09 -0.97 -9.64
C ALA A 240 -9.12 -0.09 -8.91
N ILE A 241 -9.03 0.05 -7.57
CA ILE A 241 -9.86 1.00 -6.82
C ILE A 241 -9.60 2.43 -7.32
N TYR A 242 -8.34 2.83 -7.47
CA TYR A 242 -8.00 4.16 -7.97
C TYR A 242 -8.56 4.39 -9.38
N CYS A 243 -8.36 3.45 -10.30
CA CYS A 243 -8.87 3.51 -11.67
C CYS A 243 -10.40 3.57 -11.70
N ALA A 244 -11.09 2.73 -10.92
CA ALA A 244 -12.54 2.76 -10.87
C ALA A 244 -13.10 4.05 -10.24
N ILE A 245 -12.32 4.81 -9.48
CA ILE A 245 -12.77 6.10 -8.94
C ILE A 245 -12.52 7.24 -9.94
N PHE A 246 -11.41 7.21 -10.67
CA PHE A 246 -10.94 8.34 -11.47
C PHE A 246 -10.98 8.15 -13.00
N ASN A 247 -11.05 6.90 -13.49
CA ASN A 247 -11.09 6.53 -14.91
C ASN A 247 -12.48 6.09 -15.41
N MET A 248 -13.56 6.31 -14.64
CA MET A 248 -14.96 6.06 -15.06
C MET A 248 -15.46 6.97 -16.22
N GLU A 249 -14.58 7.65 -16.96
CA GLU A 249 -14.98 8.51 -18.09
C GLU A 249 -15.26 7.73 -19.39
N ASP A 250 -14.87 6.45 -19.52
CA ASP A 250 -15.08 5.70 -20.77
C ASP A 250 -16.36 4.81 -20.83
N GLU A 251 -16.93 4.38 -19.70
CA GLU A 251 -18.12 3.51 -19.71
C GLU A 251 -19.47 4.24 -19.89
N ASN A 252 -19.52 5.57 -19.70
CA ASN A 252 -20.74 6.35 -19.92
C ASN A 252 -20.88 6.89 -21.36
N SER A 253 -19.96 6.53 -22.27
CA SER A 253 -20.02 6.88 -23.69
C SER A 253 -21.15 6.17 -24.45
N ILE A 254 -21.79 5.16 -23.85
CA ILE A 254 -22.98 4.51 -24.42
C ILE A 254 -24.24 5.36 -24.19
N ASP A 255 -24.27 6.20 -23.14
CA ASP A 255 -25.40 7.08 -22.82
C ASP A 255 -25.43 8.36 -23.68
N SER A 256 -24.37 8.64 -24.45
CA SER A 256 -24.32 9.75 -25.40
C SER A 256 -24.75 9.37 -26.83
N ILE A 257 -24.84 8.07 -27.15
CA ILE A 257 -25.28 7.59 -28.47
C ILE A 257 -26.80 7.69 -28.63
N GLY A 258 -27.57 7.64 -27.54
CA GLY A 258 -29.03 7.73 -27.58
C GLY A 258 -29.63 9.14 -27.71
N LYS A 259 -28.80 10.20 -27.77
CA LYS A 259 -29.26 11.60 -27.85
C LYS A 259 -29.01 12.28 -29.19
N SER A 260 -28.25 11.68 -30.10
CA SER A 260 -27.98 12.26 -31.42
C SER A 260 -29.06 11.99 -32.46
N ASP A 261 -30.04 11.13 -32.15
CA ASP A 261 -31.07 10.69 -33.12
C ASP A 261 -32.42 11.43 -32.93
N LEU A 262 -32.43 12.56 -32.21
CA LEU A 262 -33.63 13.37 -31.95
C LEU A 262 -33.53 14.84 -32.41
N GLU A 263 -32.57 15.17 -33.29
CA GLU A 263 -32.59 16.43 -34.04
C GLU A 263 -33.04 16.23 -35.50
#